data_AF-A0A7S4W7Y6-F1
#
_entry.id   AF-A0A7S4W7Y6-F1
#
_cell.length_a   1.000
_cell.length_b   1.000
_cell.length_c   1.000
_cell.angle_alpha   90.00
_cell.angle_beta   90.00
_cell.angle_gamma   90.00
#
_symmetry.space_group_name_H-M   'P 1'
#
loop_
_entity.id
_entity.type
_entity.pdbx_description
1 polymer ?
#
loop_
_entity_poly.entity_id
_entity_poly.type
_entity_poly.pdbx_seq_one_letter_code
_entity_poly.pdbx_strand_id
1 'polypeptide(L)'
;MKRWKETLFILSHFLSTFTSLSAFYIPLECSRTNLPFNTRSHNRLCQNVQQQHVAVGSSLSSSSFDRTDDESKENKSTSTDASANLTPGKPNGYFIIQRYNVPADGFPNLQSSGLFQEADVTRLNLTLTNVTLPSALLLLDRDMYPDMKSALKASRDGSILIQRHSNDKSLDIETCKRGRVGDRIYPNDTLYRQIQLDMASEQWHKAHASSRHNATLLHNVTVIYEDDYMAIVNKPGGVNMFPHSTHASGEITMKEILPYVLRPPADGMSNVLPTPEAAHRLDKPTSGLVVVAKTRPSLRYLSQLFQTRAIEKTYTAICYGVPTPKGNEIEKDGWHSMTEPLDGKPAITFWRVVQQWKHENVELSMLDLKPKTGRYRQLRRHMAKGYGCPLVGDVVFAKGIEKHGGLPSHVTKLGLFLCSSAVQFEHPYYKALECSVGGRREFLSNGAKIMVYPDGDKMILHATIELPQKFEALMK
;
A
#
# COMPACT_ATOMS: atom_id res chain seq x y z
N MET A 1 33.77 21.38 50.85
CA MET A 1 34.28 22.76 50.64
C MET A 1 33.56 23.31 49.41
N LYS A 2 32.67 24.31 49.54
CA LYS A 2 32.90 25.79 49.57
C LYS A 2 32.86 26.44 48.16
N ARG A 3 31.71 27.07 47.82
CA ARG A 3 31.47 28.11 46.77
C ARG A 3 31.68 27.63 45.32
N TRP A 4 31.12 28.23 44.26
CA TRP A 4 30.52 29.55 43.95
C TRP A 4 29.29 29.33 43.01
N LYS A 5 28.20 30.13 42.88
CA LYS A 5 27.66 31.38 43.48
C LYS A 5 28.52 32.65 43.36
N GLU A 6 28.10 33.76 42.75
CA GLU A 6 26.81 34.20 42.14
C GLU A 6 26.80 33.98 40.59
N THR A 7 25.97 34.53 39.68
CA THR A 7 24.90 35.58 39.56
C THR A 7 23.63 35.01 38.85
N LEU A 8 22.47 35.63 38.60
CA LEU A 8 21.77 36.94 38.84
C LEU A 8 21.39 37.81 37.61
N PHE A 9 20.14 38.31 37.64
CA PHE A 9 19.44 39.31 36.78
C PHE A 9 19.01 38.83 35.37
N ILE A 10 17.81 39.17 34.82
CA ILE A 10 16.68 39.96 35.37
C ILE A 10 15.28 39.48 34.85
N LEU A 11 14.24 39.94 35.56
CA LEU A 11 12.77 39.83 35.37
C LEU A 11 12.29 40.29 33.96
N SER A 12 11.21 39.83 33.30
CA SER A 12 9.79 39.45 33.63
C SER A 12 8.75 40.61 33.55
N HIS A 13 7.50 40.28 33.15
CA HIS A 13 6.35 41.18 32.81
C HIS A 13 6.48 41.94 31.45
N PHE A 14 5.46 42.50 30.79
CA PHE A 14 3.97 42.52 30.90
C PHE A 14 3.37 41.92 29.58
N LEU A 15 2.24 41.20 29.48
CA LEU A 15 0.81 41.41 29.83
C LEU A 15 -0.05 42.20 28.81
N SER A 16 -0.88 41.45 28.05
CA SER A 16 -2.25 41.76 27.55
C SER A 16 -2.57 42.77 26.42
N THR A 17 -3.69 42.47 25.74
CA THR A 17 -4.58 43.30 24.87
C THR A 17 -4.04 43.97 23.60
N PHE A 18 -4.63 43.63 22.44
CA PHE A 18 -5.78 44.40 21.89
C PHE A 18 -6.59 43.57 20.87
N THR A 19 -7.74 44.09 20.42
CA THR A 19 -8.76 43.38 19.63
C THR A 19 -9.07 44.03 18.27
N SER A 20 -9.73 43.25 17.39
CA SER A 20 -10.57 43.71 16.26
C SER A 20 -9.90 44.43 15.07
N LEU A 21 -10.04 43.83 13.87
CA LEU A 21 -10.65 44.54 12.74
C LEU A 21 -11.28 43.56 11.74
N SER A 22 -12.15 44.08 10.88
CA SER A 22 -13.26 43.36 10.24
C SER A 22 -12.95 42.77 8.87
N ALA A 23 -13.81 41.82 8.49
CA ALA A 23 -13.90 41.19 7.18
C ALA A 23 -13.86 42.14 5.97
N PHE A 24 -13.42 41.60 4.84
CA PHE A 24 -13.89 42.02 3.52
C PHE A 24 -14.52 40.82 2.80
N TYR A 25 -15.69 41.05 2.22
CA TYR A 25 -16.52 40.06 1.53
C TYR A 25 -16.50 40.39 0.04
N ILE A 26 -16.17 39.43 -0.82
CA ILE A 26 -16.24 39.59 -2.29
C ILE A 26 -16.96 38.37 -2.87
N PRO A 27 -18.22 38.50 -3.30
CA PRO A 27 -18.90 37.47 -4.08
C PRO A 27 -18.49 37.59 -5.56
N LEU A 28 -18.31 36.44 -6.21
CA LEU A 28 -18.30 36.34 -7.67
C LEU A 28 -19.35 35.29 -8.08
N GLU A 29 -20.49 35.79 -8.54
CA GLU A 29 -21.50 34.99 -9.23
C GLU A 29 -21.21 34.92 -10.74
N CYS A 30 -21.92 34.01 -11.41
CA CYS A 30 -21.84 33.71 -12.84
C CYS A 30 -20.53 33.07 -13.35
N SER A 31 -20.55 32.25 -14.40
CA SER A 31 -21.69 31.92 -15.30
C SER A 31 -21.79 30.41 -15.59
N ARG A 32 -22.99 29.96 -15.96
CA ARG A 32 -23.23 28.58 -16.40
C ARG A 32 -22.74 28.37 -17.84
N THR A 33 -21.94 27.34 -18.07
CA THR A 33 -21.80 26.72 -19.40
C THR A 33 -21.95 25.20 -19.27
N ASN A 34 -22.98 24.64 -19.91
CA ASN A 34 -23.23 23.21 -19.90
C ASN A 34 -22.41 22.51 -21.01
N LEU A 35 -21.59 21.53 -20.64
CA LEU A 35 -21.17 20.45 -21.54
C LEU A 35 -21.27 19.11 -20.78
N PRO A 36 -21.87 18.06 -21.39
CA PRO A 36 -22.25 16.86 -20.64
C PRO A 36 -21.10 15.86 -20.47
N PHE A 37 -20.80 15.48 -19.23
CA PHE A 37 -20.00 14.28 -18.94
C PHE A 37 -20.89 13.02 -18.98
N ASN A 38 -20.41 11.98 -19.66
CA ASN A 38 -21.19 10.78 -19.97
C ASN A 38 -21.17 9.78 -18.80
N THR A 39 -22.27 9.71 -18.03
CA THR A 39 -22.37 8.95 -16.78
C THR A 39 -22.81 7.49 -16.98
N ARG A 40 -21.87 6.65 -17.41
CA ARG A 40 -21.92 5.18 -17.22
C ARG A 40 -20.55 4.74 -16.68
N SER A 41 -20.41 3.97 -15.60
CA SER A 41 -21.38 3.06 -14.95
C SER A 41 -21.24 3.04 -13.42
N HIS A 42 -22.28 3.43 -12.69
CA HIS A 42 -22.41 3.23 -11.24
C HIS A 42 -23.88 2.99 -10.86
N ASN A 43 -24.38 1.77 -11.11
CA ASN A 43 -25.61 1.24 -10.48
C ASN A 43 -25.79 -0.25 -10.79
N ARG A 44 -25.49 -1.11 -9.81
CA ARG A 44 -26.06 -2.47 -9.61
C ARG A 44 -25.54 -3.04 -8.28
N LEU A 45 -26.13 -2.56 -7.20
CA LEU A 45 -26.00 -3.13 -5.87
C LEU A 45 -27.23 -4.02 -5.59
N CYS A 46 -26.98 -5.25 -5.16
CA CYS A 46 -27.86 -6.24 -4.54
C CYS A 46 -29.40 -6.05 -4.68
N GLN A 47 -30.00 -6.78 -5.62
CA GLN A 47 -31.34 -7.36 -5.45
C GLN A 47 -31.34 -8.82 -5.93
N ASN A 48 -31.36 -9.76 -4.98
CA ASN A 48 -32.48 -10.70 -4.83
C ASN A 48 -32.24 -11.66 -3.65
N VAL A 49 -33.32 -11.95 -2.93
CA VAL A 49 -33.39 -12.92 -1.83
C VAL A 49 -34.38 -14.02 -2.24
N GLN A 50 -34.11 -15.24 -1.78
CA GLN A 50 -34.97 -16.44 -1.73
C GLN A 50 -36.31 -16.44 -2.48
N GLN A 51 -36.54 -17.49 -3.28
CA GLN A 51 -37.75 -18.30 -3.15
C GLN A 51 -37.52 -19.75 -3.64
N GLN A 52 -38.46 -20.65 -3.32
CA GLN A 52 -38.29 -22.11 -3.38
C GLN A 52 -39.05 -22.78 -4.54
N HIS A 53 -38.68 -24.04 -4.80
CA HIS A 53 -39.40 -25.10 -5.52
C HIS A 53 -40.83 -24.84 -6.05
N VAL A 54 -41.04 -25.11 -7.34
CA VAL A 54 -42.00 -26.11 -7.86
C VAL A 54 -41.33 -26.80 -9.07
N ALA A 55 -41.70 -28.06 -9.40
CA ALA A 55 -41.11 -28.82 -10.51
C ALA A 55 -42.17 -29.42 -11.46
N VAL A 56 -42.04 -29.11 -12.76
CA VAL A 56 -42.62 -29.76 -13.95
C VAL A 56 -41.64 -29.43 -15.11
N GLY A 57 -41.34 -30.25 -16.12
CA GLY A 57 -41.77 -31.60 -16.48
C GLY A 57 -42.09 -31.69 -17.99
N SER A 58 -41.47 -32.62 -18.73
CA SER A 58 -41.66 -32.87 -20.20
C SER A 58 -41.29 -31.71 -21.16
N SER A 59 -40.99 -31.90 -22.46
CA SER A 59 -40.56 -33.09 -23.23
C SER A 59 -39.92 -32.69 -24.59
N LEU A 60 -39.25 -33.66 -25.21
CA LEU A 60 -38.76 -33.71 -26.60
C LEU A 60 -39.66 -33.07 -27.68
N SER A 61 -39.07 -32.52 -28.74
CA SER A 61 -39.21 -33.03 -30.13
C SER A 61 -38.38 -32.19 -31.14
N SER A 62 -38.28 -32.67 -32.38
CA SER A 62 -37.39 -32.13 -33.42
C SER A 62 -37.97 -32.25 -34.83
N SER A 63 -37.91 -31.16 -35.61
CA SER A 63 -38.00 -31.15 -37.08
C SER A 63 -37.50 -29.77 -37.59
N SER A 64 -36.69 -29.54 -38.63
CA SER A 64 -36.23 -30.27 -39.84
C SER A 64 -36.97 -29.90 -41.14
N PHE A 65 -36.31 -29.07 -41.96
CA PHE A 65 -36.62 -28.74 -43.36
C PHE A 65 -37.93 -27.94 -43.60
N ASP A 66 -38.11 -27.19 -44.70
CA ASP A 66 -37.41 -27.28 -46.01
C ASP A 66 -36.95 -25.91 -46.60
N ARG A 67 -36.31 -25.95 -47.78
CA ARG A 67 -35.74 -24.81 -48.53
C ARG A 67 -36.66 -24.32 -49.67
N THR A 68 -36.41 -23.08 -50.09
CA THR A 68 -36.16 -22.77 -51.52
C THR A 68 -35.01 -21.76 -51.61
N ASP A 69 -34.09 -21.98 -52.53
CA ASP A 69 -32.86 -21.20 -52.71
C ASP A 69 -33.05 -20.03 -53.70
N ASP A 70 -32.13 -19.06 -53.69
CA ASP A 70 -31.74 -18.34 -54.91
C ASP A 70 -30.23 -18.00 -54.85
N GLU A 71 -29.53 -18.13 -55.98
CA GLU A 71 -28.06 -18.09 -56.02
C GLU A 71 -27.49 -16.73 -56.44
N SER A 72 -26.47 -16.26 -55.72
CA SER A 72 -25.37 -15.50 -56.33
C SER A 72 -24.03 -15.91 -55.72
N LYS A 73 -23.07 -16.18 -56.60
CA LYS A 73 -21.69 -16.59 -56.30
C LYS A 73 -20.85 -15.30 -56.10
N GLU A 74 -19.75 -15.27 -55.35
CA GLU A 74 -18.61 -16.19 -55.44
C GLU A 74 -17.68 -16.21 -54.20
N ASN A 75 -16.94 -17.34 -54.11
CA ASN A 75 -15.59 -17.51 -53.55
C ASN A 75 -15.30 -17.40 -52.03
N LYS A 76 -14.38 -18.28 -51.60
CA LYS A 76 -14.00 -18.54 -50.20
C LYS A 76 -12.63 -17.95 -49.86
N SER A 77 -12.46 -17.53 -48.61
CA SER A 77 -11.18 -17.63 -47.88
C SER A 77 -11.43 -17.71 -46.37
N THR A 78 -10.41 -18.11 -45.60
CA THR A 78 -10.49 -18.40 -44.15
C THR A 78 -9.55 -17.52 -43.35
N SER A 79 -9.89 -17.23 -42.08
CA SER A 79 -9.12 -16.41 -41.10
C SER A 79 -9.00 -14.90 -41.48
N THR A 80 -8.65 -13.95 -40.61
CA THR A 80 -8.06 -13.96 -39.25
C THR A 80 -8.75 -12.98 -38.27
N ASP A 81 -8.24 -12.94 -37.04
CA ASP A 81 -8.54 -12.07 -35.91
C ASP A 81 -8.91 -10.60 -36.20
N ALA A 82 -9.86 -10.08 -35.42
CA ALA A 82 -10.21 -8.66 -35.37
C ALA A 82 -9.21 -7.82 -34.54
N SER A 83 -7.92 -7.91 -34.86
CA SER A 83 -6.81 -7.25 -34.14
C SER A 83 -6.19 -6.07 -34.93
N ALA A 84 -7.01 -5.32 -35.66
CA ALA A 84 -6.56 -4.25 -36.56
C ALA A 84 -7.37 -2.94 -36.40
N ASN A 85 -6.94 -2.07 -35.47
CA ASN A 85 -7.06 -0.60 -35.58
C ASN A 85 -6.24 0.12 -34.49
N LEU A 86 -4.94 -0.20 -34.42
CA LEU A 86 -3.93 0.61 -33.75
C LEU A 86 -2.85 0.96 -34.77
N THR A 87 -2.46 2.23 -34.82
CA THR A 87 -1.45 2.73 -35.77
C THR A 87 -0.09 2.06 -35.51
N PRO A 88 0.61 1.57 -36.55
CA PRO A 88 2.00 1.14 -36.42
C PRO A 88 2.89 2.23 -35.81
N GLY A 89 3.99 1.83 -35.16
CA GLY A 89 5.00 2.75 -34.61
C GLY A 89 4.96 2.96 -33.09
N LYS A 90 3.86 2.66 -32.39
CA LYS A 90 3.83 2.69 -30.91
C LYS A 90 4.38 1.39 -30.30
N PRO A 91 5.46 1.41 -29.52
CA PRO A 91 5.86 0.25 -28.71
C PRO A 91 4.86 0.05 -27.57
N ASN A 92 4.14 -1.08 -27.58
CA ASN A 92 3.09 -1.38 -26.59
C ASN A 92 3.59 -1.20 -25.14
N GLY A 93 2.86 -0.37 -24.38
CA GLY A 93 3.09 -0.15 -22.95
C GLY A 93 4.16 0.90 -22.60
N TYR A 94 4.82 1.59 -23.53
CA TYR A 94 5.82 2.63 -23.18
C TYR A 94 5.30 4.07 -23.30
N PHE A 95 5.63 4.89 -22.31
CA PHE A 95 5.18 6.28 -22.15
C PHE A 95 6.36 7.18 -21.79
N ILE A 96 6.51 8.30 -22.51
CA ILE A 96 7.54 9.30 -22.22
C ILE A 96 7.04 10.22 -21.11
N ILE A 97 7.86 10.37 -20.07
CA ILE A 97 7.56 11.18 -18.88
C ILE A 97 8.49 12.38 -18.72
N GLN A 98 9.60 12.43 -19.46
CA GLN A 98 10.61 13.46 -19.33
C GLN A 98 11.39 13.62 -20.64
N ARG A 99 11.77 14.85 -20.97
CA ARG A 99 12.62 15.20 -22.12
C ARG A 99 13.84 15.95 -21.60
N TYR A 100 15.01 15.61 -22.12
CA TYR A 100 16.25 16.33 -21.91
C TYR A 100 16.81 16.76 -23.27
N ASN A 101 17.08 18.06 -23.43
CA ASN A 101 17.73 18.58 -24.63
C ASN A 101 19.23 18.72 -24.34
N VAL A 102 20.08 18.18 -25.21
CA VAL A 102 21.52 18.40 -25.09
C VAL A 102 21.85 19.78 -25.68
N PRO A 103 22.57 20.66 -24.95
CA PRO A 103 22.90 22.00 -25.45
C PRO A 103 23.64 21.97 -26.79
N ALA A 104 23.50 23.06 -27.58
CA ALA A 104 24.20 23.22 -28.86
C ALA A 104 25.73 23.27 -28.70
N ASP A 105 26.20 23.76 -27.55
CA ASP A 105 27.62 23.81 -27.15
C ASP A 105 28.08 22.51 -26.44
N GLY A 106 27.20 21.50 -26.35
CA GLY A 106 27.46 20.24 -25.67
C GLY A 106 27.50 20.34 -24.15
N PHE A 107 28.59 19.85 -23.55
CA PHE A 107 28.78 19.73 -22.10
C PHE A 107 30.01 20.55 -21.65
N PRO A 108 29.96 21.90 -21.69
CA PRO A 108 31.12 22.75 -21.41
C PRO A 108 31.68 22.58 -19.99
N ASN A 109 30.83 22.18 -19.02
CA ASN A 109 31.21 22.01 -17.61
C ASN A 109 31.70 20.60 -17.24
N LEU A 110 32.23 19.82 -18.20
CA LEU A 110 32.59 18.41 -17.97
C LEU A 110 33.51 18.21 -16.75
N GLN A 111 34.61 18.97 -16.67
CA GLN A 111 35.57 18.93 -15.56
C GLN A 111 35.14 19.80 -14.37
N SER A 112 34.60 21.00 -14.61
CA SER A 112 34.16 21.93 -13.55
C SER A 112 32.95 21.43 -12.74
N SER A 113 32.22 20.42 -13.22
CA SER A 113 31.13 19.76 -12.52
C SER A 113 31.56 19.04 -11.22
N GLY A 114 32.82 18.65 -11.10
CA GLY A 114 33.33 17.79 -10.02
C GLY A 114 32.78 16.35 -10.05
N LEU A 115 32.09 15.93 -11.12
CA LEU A 115 31.46 14.61 -11.24
C LEU A 115 32.38 13.52 -11.82
N PHE A 116 33.46 13.91 -12.50
CA PHE A 116 34.41 13.01 -13.16
C PHE A 116 35.85 13.40 -12.80
N GLN A 117 36.68 12.42 -12.47
CA GLN A 117 38.12 12.63 -12.32
C GLN A 117 38.81 12.61 -13.70
N GLU A 118 40.02 13.15 -13.82
CA GLU A 118 40.79 13.10 -15.08
C GLU A 118 41.00 11.67 -15.58
N ALA A 119 41.18 10.72 -14.64
CA ALA A 119 41.23 9.29 -14.91
C ALA A 119 39.92 8.75 -15.53
N ASP A 120 38.74 9.28 -15.14
CA ASP A 120 37.45 8.90 -15.73
C ASP A 120 37.25 9.49 -17.13
N VAL A 121 37.57 10.77 -17.30
CA VAL A 121 37.52 11.47 -18.60
C VAL A 121 38.40 10.71 -19.62
N THR A 122 39.61 10.34 -19.22
CA THR A 122 40.55 9.55 -20.02
C THR A 122 40.02 8.13 -20.29
N ARG A 123 39.63 7.39 -19.25
CA ARG A 123 39.16 5.99 -19.33
C ARG A 123 37.90 5.82 -20.17
N LEU A 124 36.98 6.78 -20.10
CA LEU A 124 35.71 6.75 -20.83
C LEU A 124 35.81 7.48 -22.18
N ASN A 125 36.93 8.12 -22.51
CA ASN A 125 37.13 8.98 -23.67
C ASN A 125 35.95 9.96 -23.83
N LEU A 126 35.81 10.87 -22.87
CA LEU A 126 34.79 11.91 -22.85
C LEU A 126 35.35 13.22 -23.42
N THR A 127 34.60 13.88 -24.30
CA THR A 127 34.90 15.24 -24.76
C THR A 127 33.68 16.14 -24.51
N LEU A 128 33.87 17.47 -24.63
CA LEU A 128 32.78 18.44 -24.49
C LEU A 128 31.60 18.17 -25.46
N THR A 129 31.87 17.54 -26.60
CA THR A 129 30.88 17.24 -27.65
C THR A 129 30.56 15.74 -27.80
N ASN A 130 31.13 14.87 -26.96
CA ASN A 130 30.91 13.42 -27.02
C ASN A 130 31.05 12.79 -25.63
N VAL A 131 29.92 12.45 -25.01
CA VAL A 131 29.87 11.76 -23.71
C VAL A 131 29.12 10.43 -23.82
N THR A 132 29.33 9.51 -22.88
CA THR A 132 28.50 8.29 -22.80
C THR A 132 27.08 8.64 -22.34
N LEU A 133 26.07 7.85 -22.74
CA LEU A 133 24.69 8.05 -22.28
C LEU A 133 24.56 8.15 -20.74
N PRO A 134 25.17 7.27 -19.92
CA PRO A 134 25.18 7.45 -18.46
C PRO A 134 25.78 8.79 -17.99
N SER A 135 26.86 9.26 -18.64
CA SER A 135 27.46 10.56 -18.34
C SER A 135 26.55 11.73 -18.71
N ALA A 136 25.83 11.65 -19.84
CA ALA A 136 24.85 12.67 -20.24
C ALA A 136 23.71 12.78 -19.21
N LEU A 137 23.14 11.66 -18.75
CA LEU A 137 22.05 11.65 -17.78
C LEU A 137 22.45 12.32 -16.45
N LEU A 138 23.65 12.04 -15.95
CA LEU A 138 24.24 12.69 -14.77
C LEU A 138 24.39 14.21 -14.91
N LEU A 139 24.72 14.69 -16.11
CA LEU A 139 24.95 16.11 -16.42
C LEU A 139 23.65 16.88 -16.70
N LEU A 140 22.60 16.19 -17.15
CA LEU A 140 21.31 16.78 -17.53
C LEU A 140 20.27 16.79 -16.39
N ASP A 141 20.30 15.80 -15.48
CA ASP A 141 19.33 15.68 -14.40
C ASP A 141 19.92 14.96 -13.18
N ARG A 142 20.59 15.73 -12.31
CA ARG A 142 21.24 15.22 -11.10
C ARG A 142 20.25 14.78 -10.00
N ASP A 143 19.04 15.30 -9.99
CA ASP A 143 18.03 14.95 -8.98
C ASP A 143 17.41 13.57 -9.24
N MET A 144 17.23 13.22 -10.52
CA MET A 144 16.81 11.87 -10.93
C MET A 144 18.01 10.91 -11.02
N TYR A 145 19.18 11.39 -11.41
CA TYR A 145 20.42 10.62 -11.53
C TYR A 145 21.51 11.08 -10.55
N PRO A 146 21.37 10.83 -9.23
CA PRO A 146 22.32 11.32 -8.23
C PRO A 146 23.68 10.59 -8.25
N ASP A 147 23.77 9.42 -8.88
CA ASP A 147 25.00 8.65 -9.02
C ASP A 147 25.13 7.91 -10.36
N MET A 148 26.35 7.51 -10.72
CA MET A 148 26.64 6.78 -11.96
C MET A 148 25.96 5.40 -12.02
N LYS A 149 25.61 4.79 -10.89
CA LYS A 149 24.94 3.49 -10.83
C LYS A 149 23.47 3.59 -11.26
N SER A 150 22.81 4.71 -10.94
CA SER A 150 21.44 5.05 -11.37
C SER A 150 21.37 5.34 -12.87
N ALA A 151 22.31 6.13 -13.40
CA ALA A 151 22.42 6.44 -14.83
C ALA A 151 22.80 5.20 -15.66
N LEU A 152 23.73 4.37 -15.18
CA LEU A 152 24.04 3.07 -15.76
C LEU A 152 22.83 2.14 -15.76
N LYS A 153 22.01 2.12 -14.69
CA LYS A 153 20.79 1.30 -14.64
C LYS A 153 19.79 1.73 -15.71
N ALA A 154 19.43 3.02 -15.79
CA ALA A 154 18.52 3.52 -16.83
C ALA A 154 19.00 3.21 -18.26
N SER A 155 20.32 3.23 -18.46
CA SER A 155 20.99 2.91 -19.73
C SER A 155 21.12 1.40 -20.02
N ARG A 156 20.83 0.52 -19.05
CA ARG A 156 20.75 -0.95 -19.22
C ARG A 156 19.31 -1.41 -19.40
N ASP A 157 18.42 -0.90 -18.54
CA ASP A 157 16.98 -1.10 -18.60
C ASP A 157 16.39 -0.50 -19.90
N GLY A 158 17.15 0.34 -20.59
CA GLY A 158 16.78 0.95 -21.87
C GLY A 158 15.57 1.87 -21.71
N SER A 159 15.48 2.57 -20.58
CA SER A 159 14.42 3.51 -20.25
C SER A 159 14.64 4.89 -20.89
N ILE A 160 15.58 5.00 -21.83
CA ILE A 160 15.93 6.21 -22.56
C ILE A 160 15.81 5.94 -24.06
N LEU A 161 15.20 6.87 -24.79
CA LEU A 161 15.27 6.99 -26.24
C LEU A 161 16.20 8.16 -26.60
N ILE A 162 16.88 8.06 -27.74
CA ILE A 162 17.80 9.05 -28.28
C ILE A 162 17.29 9.43 -29.68
N GLN A 163 16.93 10.70 -29.87
CA GLN A 163 16.62 11.28 -31.17
C GLN A 163 17.79 12.18 -31.60
N ARG A 164 18.36 11.92 -32.76
CA ARG A 164 19.56 12.61 -33.24
C ARG A 164 19.23 13.93 -33.93
N HIS A 165 19.93 15.01 -33.57
CA HIS A 165 19.89 16.31 -34.24
C HIS A 165 18.47 16.80 -34.61
N SER A 166 17.52 16.69 -33.68
CA SER A 166 16.13 17.08 -33.94
C SER A 166 15.98 18.60 -33.93
N ASN A 167 15.92 19.21 -35.11
CA ASN A 167 15.51 20.61 -35.27
C ASN A 167 14.03 20.83 -34.88
N ASP A 168 13.20 19.78 -34.91
CA ASP A 168 11.81 19.85 -34.48
C ASP A 168 11.67 19.63 -32.96
N LYS A 169 10.69 20.32 -32.37
CA LYS A 169 10.24 20.17 -31.00
C LYS A 169 9.24 19.02 -30.84
N SER A 170 8.70 18.46 -31.92
CA SER A 170 7.92 17.22 -31.84
C SER A 170 8.79 16.01 -31.45
N LEU A 171 8.16 14.97 -30.89
CA LEU A 171 8.76 13.64 -30.77
C LEU A 171 8.42 12.88 -32.05
N ASP A 172 9.44 12.45 -32.78
CA ASP A 172 9.30 11.37 -33.75
C ASP A 172 9.81 10.06 -33.13
N ILE A 173 8.96 9.04 -33.16
CA ILE A 173 9.24 7.72 -32.59
C ILE A 173 10.02 6.84 -33.58
N GLU A 174 9.89 7.07 -34.89
CA GLU A 174 10.54 6.26 -35.92
C GLU A 174 12.04 6.56 -36.03
N THR A 175 12.45 7.82 -35.83
CA THR A 175 13.88 8.20 -35.70
C THR A 175 14.46 8.00 -34.28
N CYS A 176 13.66 7.59 -33.29
CA CYS A 176 14.14 7.38 -31.92
C CYS A 176 14.84 6.02 -31.72
N LYS A 177 16.14 6.03 -31.40
CA LYS A 177 16.90 4.84 -30.99
C LYS A 177 16.78 4.58 -29.49
N ARG A 178 16.44 3.36 -29.07
CA ARG A 178 16.55 2.95 -27.64
C ARG A 178 18.01 2.93 -27.19
N GLY A 179 18.34 3.78 -26.21
CA GLY A 179 19.70 4.01 -25.74
C GLY A 179 20.26 2.87 -24.89
N ARG A 180 21.58 2.64 -25.03
CA ARG A 180 22.37 1.64 -24.30
C ARG A 180 23.54 2.30 -23.58
N VAL A 181 24.11 1.63 -22.57
CA VAL A 181 25.30 2.10 -21.79
C VAL A 181 26.45 2.63 -22.66
N GLY A 182 26.73 1.97 -23.79
CA GLY A 182 27.82 2.33 -24.70
C GLY A 182 27.48 3.38 -25.76
N ASP A 183 26.22 3.85 -25.84
CA ASP A 183 25.85 4.89 -26.81
C ASP A 183 26.50 6.23 -26.46
N ARG A 184 26.93 6.96 -27.50
CA ARG A 184 27.47 8.32 -27.40
C ARG A 184 26.41 9.37 -27.67
N ILE A 185 26.47 10.46 -26.92
CA ILE A 185 25.55 11.59 -26.95
C ILE A 185 26.31 12.85 -27.40
N TYR A 186 25.69 13.61 -28.30
CA TYR A 186 26.26 14.74 -29.04
C TYR A 186 25.39 16.00 -28.89
N PRO A 187 25.92 17.21 -29.19
CA PRO A 187 25.13 18.44 -29.19
C PRO A 187 23.88 18.37 -30.08
N ASN A 188 22.79 18.97 -29.62
CA ASN A 188 21.47 18.95 -30.26
C ASN A 188 20.79 17.56 -30.37
N ASP A 189 21.31 16.52 -29.70
CA ASP A 189 20.50 15.34 -29.41
C ASP A 189 19.35 15.69 -28.46
N THR A 190 18.21 15.02 -28.63
CA THR A 190 17.16 14.97 -27.60
C THR A 190 17.11 13.58 -26.98
N LEU A 191 17.17 13.52 -25.65
CA LEU A 191 16.96 12.29 -24.87
C LEU A 191 15.54 12.29 -24.29
N TYR A 192 14.81 11.19 -24.45
CA TYR A 192 13.49 11.02 -23.84
C TYR A 192 13.52 9.89 -22.82
N ARG A 193 13.08 10.18 -21.60
CA ARG A 193 12.90 9.15 -20.59
C ARG A 193 11.53 8.50 -20.76
N GLN A 194 11.55 7.24 -21.17
CA GLN A 194 10.37 6.39 -21.21
C GLN A 194 10.28 5.54 -19.93
N ILE A 195 9.07 5.43 -19.37
CA ILE A 195 8.70 4.32 -18.50
C ILE A 195 7.89 3.32 -19.32
N GLN A 196 7.95 2.05 -18.92
CA GLN A 196 6.85 1.16 -19.25
C GLN A 196 5.72 1.47 -18.26
N LEU A 197 4.53 1.82 -18.77
CA LEU A 197 3.31 1.50 -18.02
C LEU A 197 3.20 -0.02 -18.07
N ASP A 198 3.43 -0.62 -16.91
CA ASP A 198 3.78 -2.02 -16.82
C ASP A 198 2.63 -2.91 -17.29
N MET A 199 2.91 -3.84 -18.21
CA MET A 199 2.01 -4.93 -18.57
C MET A 199 1.78 -5.88 -17.37
N ALA A 200 2.43 -5.64 -16.23
CA ALA A 200 2.03 -6.20 -14.95
C ALA A 200 0.65 -5.72 -14.45
N SER A 201 0.08 -4.65 -14.99
CA SER A 201 -1.37 -4.40 -14.88
C SER A 201 -2.16 -5.58 -15.46
N GLU A 202 -1.75 -6.09 -16.64
CA GLU A 202 -2.28 -7.35 -17.16
C GLU A 202 -1.91 -8.55 -16.29
N GLN A 203 -0.75 -8.59 -15.63
CA GLN A 203 -0.39 -9.73 -14.77
C GLN A 203 -1.33 -9.87 -13.57
N TRP A 204 -1.70 -8.76 -12.90
CA TRP A 204 -2.72 -8.80 -11.86
C TRP A 204 -4.10 -9.13 -12.45
N HIS A 205 -4.50 -8.50 -13.55
CA HIS A 205 -5.76 -8.87 -14.23
C HIS A 205 -5.83 -10.35 -14.62
N LYS A 206 -4.73 -10.93 -15.12
CA LYS A 206 -4.58 -12.35 -15.50
C LYS A 206 -4.57 -13.28 -14.28
N ALA A 207 -3.91 -12.91 -13.19
CA ALA A 207 -3.94 -13.66 -11.94
C ALA A 207 -5.37 -13.70 -11.34
N HIS A 208 -6.02 -12.53 -11.23
CA HIS A 208 -7.38 -12.40 -10.72
C HIS A 208 -8.42 -13.07 -11.64
N ALA A 209 -8.26 -12.98 -12.97
CA ALA A 209 -9.09 -13.70 -13.93
C ALA A 209 -8.92 -15.22 -13.84
N SER A 210 -7.67 -15.70 -13.69
CA SER A 210 -7.39 -17.14 -13.50
C SER A 210 -7.99 -17.66 -12.19
N SER A 211 -8.03 -16.84 -11.13
CA SER A 211 -8.64 -17.19 -9.85
C SER A 211 -10.11 -17.56 -9.96
N ARG A 212 -10.86 -16.92 -10.88
CA ARG A 212 -12.31 -17.11 -11.06
C ARG A 212 -12.70 -18.52 -11.53
N HIS A 213 -11.75 -19.32 -12.03
CA HIS A 213 -12.06 -20.58 -12.71
C HIS A 213 -11.75 -21.87 -11.95
N ASN A 214 -10.90 -21.89 -10.90
CA ASN A 214 -10.68 -23.11 -10.10
C ASN A 214 -9.92 -22.95 -8.74
N ALA A 215 -9.65 -21.73 -8.27
CA ALA A 215 -8.73 -21.54 -7.13
C ALA A 215 -9.42 -21.55 -5.75
N THR A 216 -9.58 -22.72 -5.14
CA THR A 216 -9.87 -22.83 -3.70
C THR A 216 -8.64 -22.38 -2.89
N LEU A 217 -8.60 -21.09 -2.52
CA LEU A 217 -7.50 -20.53 -1.74
C LEU A 217 -7.43 -21.21 -0.36
N LEU A 218 -6.27 -21.82 -0.05
CA LEU A 218 -6.00 -22.56 1.20
C LEU A 218 -6.20 -21.73 2.49
N HIS A 219 -6.25 -20.41 2.37
CA HIS A 219 -6.47 -19.48 3.47
C HIS A 219 -7.52 -18.45 3.09
N ASN A 220 -8.66 -18.45 3.80
CA ASN A 220 -9.69 -17.44 3.62
C ASN A 220 -9.20 -16.07 4.13
N VAL A 221 -8.93 -15.15 3.21
CA VAL A 221 -8.53 -13.77 3.50
C VAL A 221 -9.70 -12.85 3.17
N THR A 222 -10.39 -12.38 4.21
CA THR A 222 -11.57 -11.52 4.03
C THR A 222 -11.16 -10.12 3.60
N VAL A 223 -11.67 -9.64 2.46
CA VAL A 223 -11.58 -8.22 2.09
C VAL A 223 -12.56 -7.45 2.97
N ILE A 224 -12.05 -6.47 3.71
CA ILE A 224 -12.83 -5.62 4.61
C ILE A 224 -13.25 -4.35 3.86
N TYR A 225 -12.26 -3.64 3.33
CA TYR A 225 -12.45 -2.43 2.52
C TYR A 225 -11.64 -2.55 1.22
N GLU A 226 -12.16 -2.04 0.11
CA GLU A 226 -11.42 -1.94 -1.14
C GLU A 226 -12.01 -0.86 -2.06
N ASP A 227 -11.14 0.02 -2.54
CA ASP A 227 -11.36 0.90 -3.70
C ASP A 227 -10.28 0.64 -4.77
N ASP A 228 -10.03 1.57 -5.70
CA ASP A 228 -8.98 1.45 -6.72
C ASP A 228 -7.55 1.72 -6.20
N TYR A 229 -7.41 2.44 -5.09
CA TYR A 229 -6.14 2.97 -4.58
C TYR A 229 -5.54 2.11 -3.48
N MET A 230 -6.38 1.53 -2.63
CA MET A 230 -6.01 0.73 -1.46
C MET A 230 -7.07 -0.30 -1.07
N ALA A 231 -6.69 -1.20 -0.17
CA ALA A 231 -7.58 -2.16 0.47
C ALA A 231 -7.20 -2.39 1.94
N ILE A 232 -8.14 -2.91 2.71
CA ILE A 232 -7.91 -3.47 4.04
C ILE A 232 -8.41 -4.91 4.02
N VAL A 233 -7.56 -5.84 4.46
CA VAL A 233 -7.91 -7.26 4.55
C VAL A 233 -7.76 -7.78 5.98
N ASN A 234 -8.57 -8.76 6.36
CA ASN A 234 -8.38 -9.52 7.59
C ASN A 234 -7.42 -10.69 7.32
N LYS A 235 -6.21 -10.60 7.87
CA LYS A 235 -5.19 -11.63 7.76
C LYS A 235 -5.49 -12.78 8.76
N PRO A 236 -5.63 -14.04 8.32
CA PRO A 236 -5.72 -15.17 9.23
C PRO A 236 -4.40 -15.40 9.99
N GLY A 237 -4.50 -15.91 11.22
CA GLY A 237 -3.36 -16.36 12.00
C GLY A 237 -2.69 -17.57 11.34
N GLY A 238 -1.35 -17.64 11.40
CA GLY A 238 -0.55 -18.72 10.81
C GLY A 238 0.09 -18.39 9.46
N VAL A 239 -0.48 -17.43 8.71
CA VAL A 239 0.04 -17.03 7.38
C VAL A 239 1.20 -16.02 7.50
N ASN A 240 2.23 -16.15 6.65
CA ASN A 240 3.35 -15.21 6.58
C ASN A 240 2.99 -13.95 5.77
N MET A 241 3.58 -12.79 6.09
CA MET A 241 3.38 -11.58 5.28
C MET A 241 4.16 -11.57 3.96
N PHE A 242 5.42 -12.01 4.03
CA PHE A 242 6.41 -11.95 2.95
C PHE A 242 7.31 -13.18 3.03
N PRO A 243 7.94 -13.59 1.91
CA PRO A 243 8.95 -14.65 1.92
C PRO A 243 10.21 -14.25 2.69
N HIS A 244 10.92 -15.28 3.17
CA HIS A 244 12.11 -15.25 3.99
C HIS A 244 12.98 -16.48 3.68
N SER A 245 14.28 -16.44 3.97
CA SER A 245 15.24 -17.48 3.57
C SER A 245 15.05 -18.84 4.25
N THR A 246 14.20 -18.93 5.27
CA THR A 246 13.98 -20.14 6.09
C THR A 246 12.56 -20.73 5.94
N HIS A 247 11.84 -20.44 4.86
CA HIS A 247 10.59 -21.16 4.59
C HIS A 247 10.85 -22.58 4.09
N ALA A 248 10.01 -23.52 4.52
CA ALA A 248 9.81 -24.74 3.77
C ALA A 248 9.16 -24.40 2.41
N SER A 249 9.48 -25.17 1.38
CA SER A 249 8.82 -25.05 0.08
C SER A 249 7.31 -25.29 0.24
N GLY A 250 6.50 -24.37 -0.31
CA GLY A 250 5.03 -24.43 -0.24
C GLY A 250 4.36 -23.62 0.89
N GLU A 251 5.08 -22.91 1.77
CA GLU A 251 4.45 -21.95 2.68
C GLU A 251 3.95 -20.70 1.92
N ILE A 252 2.65 -20.63 1.64
CA ILE A 252 2.02 -19.46 0.99
C ILE A 252 2.07 -18.22 1.89
N THR A 253 2.37 -17.06 1.30
CA THR A 253 2.43 -15.75 1.97
C THR A 253 1.30 -14.81 1.53
N MET A 254 1.01 -13.78 2.32
CA MET A 254 0.04 -12.73 1.96
C MET A 254 0.41 -12.03 0.64
N LYS A 255 1.71 -11.84 0.35
CA LYS A 255 2.14 -11.27 -0.94
C LYS A 255 1.67 -12.11 -2.14
N GLU A 256 1.59 -13.42 -1.99
CA GLU A 256 1.11 -14.32 -3.05
C GLU A 256 -0.42 -14.44 -3.08
N ILE A 257 -1.11 -14.26 -1.94
CA ILE A 257 -2.58 -14.34 -1.86
C ILE A 257 -3.27 -13.07 -2.37
N LEU A 258 -2.75 -11.89 -2.02
CA LEU A 258 -3.40 -10.60 -2.28
C LEU A 258 -3.79 -10.35 -3.77
N PRO A 259 -3.00 -10.73 -4.79
CA PRO A 259 -3.38 -10.54 -6.20
C PRO A 259 -4.60 -11.36 -6.66
N TYR A 260 -4.91 -12.46 -5.98
CA TYR A 260 -6.07 -13.31 -6.27
C TYR A 260 -7.32 -12.89 -5.49
N VAL A 261 -7.12 -12.24 -4.33
CA VAL A 261 -8.19 -11.82 -3.39
C VAL A 261 -8.67 -10.39 -3.65
N LEU A 262 -7.79 -9.50 -4.10
CA LEU A 262 -8.12 -8.11 -4.41
C LEU A 262 -8.39 -7.93 -5.90
N ARG A 263 -9.42 -7.15 -6.22
CA ARG A 263 -9.72 -6.73 -7.59
C ARG A 263 -8.60 -5.81 -8.07
N PRO A 264 -8.18 -5.88 -9.34
CA PRO A 264 -7.32 -4.83 -9.90
C PRO A 264 -8.03 -3.46 -9.87
N PRO A 265 -7.29 -2.34 -9.92
CA PRO A 265 -7.86 -1.01 -10.14
C PRO A 265 -8.49 -0.88 -11.53
N ALA A 266 -9.41 0.07 -11.69
CA ALA A 266 -10.06 0.37 -12.96
C ALA A 266 -9.07 0.62 -14.13
N ASP A 267 -9.48 0.20 -15.32
CA ASP A 267 -8.70 0.37 -16.55
C ASP A 267 -8.32 1.84 -16.82
N GLY A 268 -7.11 2.05 -17.32
CA GLY A 268 -6.56 3.38 -17.61
C GLY A 268 -5.99 4.13 -16.39
N MET A 269 -6.10 3.60 -15.17
CA MET A 269 -5.43 4.20 -14.01
C MET A 269 -3.90 4.18 -14.16
N SER A 270 -3.27 5.35 -13.95
CA SER A 270 -1.81 5.47 -13.96
C SER A 270 -1.19 4.99 -12.63
N ASN A 271 0.08 4.56 -12.68
CA ASN A 271 0.87 4.20 -11.49
C ASN A 271 0.29 3.07 -10.61
N VAL A 272 -0.57 2.21 -11.17
CA VAL A 272 -0.98 0.93 -10.58
C VAL A 272 0.24 0.06 -10.26
N LEU A 273 0.18 -0.72 -9.17
CA LEU A 273 1.26 -1.65 -8.81
C LEU A 273 1.15 -2.96 -9.61
N PRO A 274 2.28 -3.61 -9.97
CA PRO A 274 2.32 -4.96 -10.55
C PRO A 274 1.52 -6.02 -9.76
N THR A 275 1.52 -5.88 -8.43
CA THR A 275 0.70 -6.64 -7.49
C THR A 275 0.37 -5.75 -6.29
N PRO A 276 -0.76 -5.95 -5.59
CA PRO A 276 -1.09 -5.21 -4.38
C PRO A 276 -0.08 -5.48 -3.25
N GLU A 277 0.46 -4.43 -2.64
CA GLU A 277 1.52 -4.53 -1.62
C GLU A 277 1.06 -4.06 -0.23
N ALA A 278 1.32 -4.87 0.79
CA ALA A 278 0.99 -4.53 2.18
C ALA A 278 1.89 -3.41 2.72
N ALA A 279 1.30 -2.29 3.15
CA ALA A 279 2.03 -1.12 3.65
C ALA A 279 2.60 -1.32 5.08
N HIS A 280 2.24 -2.41 5.75
CA HIS A 280 2.86 -2.86 7.00
C HIS A 280 2.85 -4.39 7.10
N ARG A 281 3.38 -4.92 8.20
CA ARG A 281 3.46 -6.36 8.49
C ARG A 281 2.87 -6.70 9.85
N LEU A 282 2.26 -7.88 9.93
CA LEU A 282 1.96 -8.60 11.17
C LEU A 282 2.95 -9.78 11.34
N ASP A 283 3.04 -10.33 12.56
CA ASP A 283 3.74 -11.61 12.80
C ASP A 283 2.95 -12.78 12.17
N LYS A 284 3.64 -13.88 11.81
CA LYS A 284 3.01 -15.11 11.27
C LYS A 284 1.75 -15.55 12.06
N PRO A 285 1.81 -15.79 13.39
CA PRO A 285 0.65 -16.20 14.17
C PRO A 285 -0.37 -15.08 14.48
N THR A 286 -0.04 -13.80 14.27
CA THR A 286 -0.97 -12.68 14.53
C THR A 286 -2.04 -12.62 13.45
N SER A 287 -3.28 -12.36 13.86
CA SER A 287 -4.44 -12.19 12.98
C SER A 287 -4.86 -10.72 12.87
N GLY A 288 -5.83 -10.42 11.99
CA GLY A 288 -6.50 -9.12 11.95
C GLY A 288 -6.07 -8.21 10.80
N LEU A 289 -6.41 -6.93 10.93
CA LEU A 289 -6.36 -5.95 9.84
C LEU A 289 -4.95 -5.68 9.33
N VAL A 290 -4.81 -5.79 8.00
CA VAL A 290 -3.65 -5.39 7.20
C VAL A 290 -4.09 -4.36 6.16
N VAL A 291 -3.37 -3.23 6.10
CA VAL A 291 -3.57 -2.17 5.10
C VAL A 291 -2.68 -2.42 3.88
N VAL A 292 -3.27 -2.37 2.69
CA VAL A 292 -2.68 -2.77 1.40
C VAL A 292 -2.83 -1.64 0.40
N ALA A 293 -1.79 -1.34 -0.37
CA ALA A 293 -1.82 -0.38 -1.46
C ALA A 293 -2.03 -1.09 -2.80
N LYS A 294 -2.78 -0.46 -3.69
CA LYS A 294 -3.04 -0.92 -5.08
C LYS A 294 -2.33 -0.05 -6.11
N THR A 295 -1.98 1.19 -5.76
CA THR A 295 -1.17 2.11 -6.58
C THR A 295 0.12 2.55 -5.86
N ARG A 296 1.13 2.92 -6.65
CA ARG A 296 2.46 3.34 -6.16
C ARG A 296 2.45 4.63 -5.34
N PRO A 297 1.63 5.66 -5.64
CA PRO A 297 1.44 6.81 -4.76
C PRO A 297 0.87 6.40 -3.40
N SER A 298 -0.15 5.53 -3.38
CA SER A 298 -0.77 5.06 -2.13
C SER A 298 0.20 4.24 -1.29
N LEU A 299 1.04 3.39 -1.89
CA LEU A 299 2.08 2.65 -1.17
C LEU A 299 3.08 3.59 -0.48
N ARG A 300 3.54 4.63 -1.19
CA ARG A 300 4.42 5.66 -0.62
C ARG A 300 3.74 6.39 0.54
N TYR A 301 2.49 6.81 0.38
CA TYR A 301 1.77 7.59 1.38
C TYR A 301 1.47 6.77 2.65
N LEU A 302 0.91 5.57 2.51
CA LEU A 302 0.63 4.68 3.63
C LEU A 302 1.90 4.29 4.39
N SER A 303 3.01 4.03 3.67
CA SER A 303 4.32 3.79 4.29
C SER A 303 4.81 5.00 5.10
N GLN A 304 4.62 6.22 4.58
CA GLN A 304 4.94 7.46 5.28
C GLN A 304 4.08 7.62 6.55
N LEU A 305 2.78 7.36 6.49
CA LEU A 305 1.89 7.41 7.68
C LEU A 305 2.29 6.37 8.75
N PHE A 306 2.79 5.19 8.36
CA PHE A 306 3.39 4.23 9.31
C PHE A 306 4.70 4.74 9.90
N GLN A 307 5.56 5.38 9.10
CA GLN A 307 6.85 5.94 9.54
C GLN A 307 6.68 7.12 10.51
N THR A 308 5.75 8.05 10.22
CA THR A 308 5.42 9.19 11.08
C THR A 308 4.54 8.82 12.27
N ARG A 309 4.05 7.58 12.33
CA ARG A 309 3.14 7.05 13.39
C ARG A 309 1.75 7.68 13.37
N ALA A 310 1.34 8.28 12.25
CA ALA A 310 0.01 8.84 12.05
C ALA A 310 -1.10 7.78 11.99
N ILE A 311 -0.78 6.53 11.67
CA ILE A 311 -1.75 5.42 11.70
C ILE A 311 -1.97 4.94 13.14
N GLU A 312 -3.16 5.20 13.68
CA GLU A 312 -3.69 4.55 14.89
C GLU A 312 -3.90 3.06 14.61
N LYS A 313 -3.49 2.21 15.56
CA LYS A 313 -3.69 0.75 15.51
C LYS A 313 -4.10 0.29 16.90
N THR A 314 -5.20 -0.45 16.99
CA THR A 314 -5.62 -1.16 18.20
C THR A 314 -5.45 -2.66 17.94
N TYR A 315 -4.85 -3.36 18.90
CA TYR A 315 -4.77 -4.81 18.93
C TYR A 315 -5.47 -5.31 20.18
N THR A 316 -6.34 -6.29 20.05
CA THR A 316 -6.96 -6.93 21.21
C THR A 316 -6.31 -8.30 21.44
N ALA A 317 -5.98 -8.62 22.69
CA ALA A 317 -5.20 -9.78 23.08
C ALA A 317 -5.74 -10.43 24.36
N ILE A 318 -5.52 -11.73 24.54
CA ILE A 318 -5.74 -12.42 25.83
C ILE A 318 -4.39 -12.78 26.44
N CYS A 319 -4.21 -12.47 27.71
CA CYS A 319 -2.98 -12.59 28.49
C CYS A 319 -3.19 -13.50 29.71
N TYR A 320 -2.11 -14.15 30.14
CA TYR A 320 -2.06 -14.79 31.46
C TYR A 320 -1.93 -13.74 32.57
N GLY A 321 -2.77 -13.83 33.60
CA GLY A 321 -2.86 -12.86 34.70
C GLY A 321 -3.44 -11.50 34.29
N VAL A 322 -3.61 -10.61 35.27
CA VAL A 322 -3.92 -9.20 35.05
C VAL A 322 -2.64 -8.36 35.18
N PRO A 323 -2.25 -7.55 34.18
CA PRO A 323 -1.09 -6.67 34.29
C PRO A 323 -1.36 -5.52 35.28
N THR A 324 -0.47 -5.35 36.26
CA THR A 324 -0.52 -4.22 37.20
C THR A 324 0.20 -2.99 36.63
N PRO A 325 -0.41 -1.79 36.65
CA PRO A 325 0.25 -0.55 36.26
C PRO A 325 1.47 -0.24 37.13
N LYS A 326 2.53 0.30 36.52
CA LYS A 326 3.76 0.70 37.21
C LYS A 326 3.76 2.20 37.50
N GLY A 327 4.38 2.59 38.62
CA GLY A 327 4.44 4.00 39.07
C GLY A 327 5.19 4.99 38.16
N ASN A 328 5.70 4.54 37.01
CA ASN A 328 6.33 5.36 35.97
C ASN A 328 5.51 5.42 34.66
N GLU A 329 4.30 4.86 34.63
CA GLU A 329 3.41 4.93 33.46
C GLU A 329 2.59 6.23 33.46
N ILE A 330 2.36 6.77 32.27
CA ILE A 330 1.39 7.84 32.04
C ILE A 330 0.03 7.18 31.86
N GLU A 331 -0.87 7.38 32.81
CA GLU A 331 -2.29 7.08 32.63
C GLU A 331 -3.01 8.26 31.96
N LYS A 332 -3.78 7.99 30.91
CA LYS A 332 -4.70 8.96 30.32
C LYS A 332 -5.90 8.26 29.69
N ASP A 333 -7.10 8.78 29.91
CA ASP A 333 -8.35 8.30 29.30
C ASP A 333 -8.60 6.78 29.50
N GLY A 334 -8.13 6.22 30.63
CA GLY A 334 -8.16 4.79 30.93
C GLY A 334 -7.11 3.93 30.23
N TRP A 335 -6.06 4.53 29.66
CA TRP A 335 -4.91 3.85 29.07
C TRP A 335 -3.63 4.13 29.85
N HIS A 336 -2.88 3.09 30.22
CA HIS A 336 -1.54 3.20 30.80
C HIS A 336 -0.46 3.09 29.69
N SER A 337 0.79 3.51 29.97
CA SER A 337 1.84 3.65 28.96
C SER A 337 3.08 2.77 29.20
N MET A 338 3.17 1.66 28.47
CA MET A 338 4.32 0.77 28.49
C MET A 338 5.46 1.31 27.62
N THR A 339 6.65 1.46 28.20
CA THR A 339 7.78 2.24 27.62
C THR A 339 9.12 1.51 27.60
N GLU A 340 9.17 0.27 28.09
CA GLU A 340 10.38 -0.53 28.22
C GLU A 340 11.11 -0.69 26.88
N PRO A 341 12.42 -0.35 26.79
CA PRO A 341 13.16 -0.38 25.53
C PRO A 341 13.37 -1.83 25.06
N LEU A 342 13.19 -2.04 23.75
CA LEU A 342 13.40 -3.33 23.10
C LEU A 342 14.62 -3.26 22.20
N ASP A 343 15.58 -4.16 22.41
CA ASP A 343 16.84 -4.25 21.64
C ASP A 343 17.66 -2.94 21.69
N GLY A 344 17.69 -2.31 22.87
CA GLY A 344 18.34 -1.02 23.10
C GLY A 344 17.61 0.19 22.49
N LYS A 345 16.43 0.00 21.89
CA LYS A 345 15.69 1.03 21.15
C LYS A 345 14.37 1.36 21.85
N PRO A 346 13.97 2.65 21.93
CA PRO A 346 12.69 3.04 22.53
C PRO A 346 11.51 2.31 21.89
N ALA A 347 10.60 1.81 22.73
CA ALA A 347 9.38 1.13 22.32
C ALA A 347 8.22 1.64 23.18
N ILE A 348 7.09 1.97 22.57
CA ILE A 348 5.92 2.55 23.27
C ILE A 348 4.65 1.82 22.85
N THR A 349 3.92 1.32 23.83
CA THR A 349 2.61 0.67 23.71
C THR A 349 1.69 1.23 24.79
N PHE A 350 0.59 1.87 24.41
CA PHE A 350 -0.48 2.15 25.37
C PHE A 350 -1.34 0.89 25.56
N TRP A 351 -1.83 0.64 26.76
CA TRP A 351 -2.63 -0.55 27.05
C TRP A 351 -3.75 -0.25 28.05
N ARG A 352 -4.81 -1.07 28.04
CA ARG A 352 -5.90 -1.06 29.03
C ARG A 352 -6.48 -2.45 29.21
N VAL A 353 -7.03 -2.74 30.39
CA VAL A 353 -7.87 -3.93 30.60
C VAL A 353 -9.25 -3.68 29.99
N VAL A 354 -9.75 -4.64 29.21
CA VAL A 354 -11.12 -4.64 28.68
C VAL A 354 -12.01 -5.56 29.51
N GLN A 355 -11.49 -6.73 29.89
CA GLN A 355 -12.16 -7.71 30.73
C GLN A 355 -11.13 -8.56 31.49
N GLN A 356 -11.49 -9.07 32.66
CA GLN A 356 -10.71 -10.03 33.44
C GLN A 356 -11.62 -11.15 33.94
N TRP A 357 -11.14 -12.39 33.95
CA TRP A 357 -11.87 -13.56 34.43
C TRP A 357 -10.91 -14.65 34.92
N LYS A 358 -11.47 -15.72 35.50
CA LYS A 358 -10.74 -16.95 35.78
C LYS A 358 -11.32 -18.07 34.92
N HIS A 359 -10.45 -18.84 34.30
CA HIS A 359 -10.78 -20.03 33.54
C HIS A 359 -10.07 -21.21 34.22
N GLU A 360 -10.84 -22.13 34.77
CA GLU A 360 -10.36 -23.09 35.78
C GLU A 360 -9.64 -22.34 36.94
N ASN A 361 -8.39 -22.68 37.22
CA ASN A 361 -7.55 -21.99 38.21
C ASN A 361 -6.65 -20.89 37.61
N VAL A 362 -6.79 -20.60 36.30
CA VAL A 362 -5.96 -19.63 35.59
C VAL A 362 -6.65 -18.28 35.55
N GLU A 363 -5.99 -17.24 36.06
CA GLU A 363 -6.43 -15.86 35.86
C GLU A 363 -6.05 -15.36 34.47
N LEU A 364 -6.98 -14.70 33.79
CA LEU A 364 -6.83 -14.20 32.42
C LEU A 364 -7.32 -12.75 32.32
N SER A 365 -6.67 -11.97 31.46
CA SER A 365 -7.14 -10.64 31.06
C SER A 365 -7.22 -10.51 29.55
N MET A 366 -8.28 -9.84 29.07
CA MET A 366 -8.37 -9.33 27.70
C MET A 366 -7.98 -7.87 27.71
N LEU A 367 -7.01 -7.50 26.87
CA LEU A 367 -6.43 -6.16 26.80
C LEU A 367 -6.60 -5.57 25.41
N ASP A 368 -6.83 -4.26 25.34
CA ASP A 368 -6.55 -3.48 24.15
C ASP A 368 -5.13 -2.89 24.24
N LEU A 369 -4.41 -2.92 23.12
CA LEU A 369 -3.02 -2.52 22.99
C LEU A 369 -2.86 -1.58 21.79
N LYS A 370 -2.39 -0.35 22.02
CA LYS A 370 -2.12 0.68 21.00
C LYS A 370 -0.61 0.94 20.85
N PRO A 371 0.11 0.20 19.98
CA PRO A 371 1.53 0.41 19.74
C PRO A 371 1.80 1.67 18.90
N LYS A 372 2.47 2.67 19.49
CA LYS A 372 2.98 3.85 18.77
C LYS A 372 4.30 3.56 18.06
N THR A 373 5.04 2.51 18.44
CA THR A 373 6.22 2.00 17.72
C THR A 373 5.99 0.60 17.17
N GLY A 374 6.77 0.19 16.16
CA GLY A 374 6.71 -1.15 15.56
C GLY A 374 8.01 -1.95 15.73
N ARG A 375 8.40 -2.29 16.96
CA ARG A 375 9.56 -3.18 17.20
C ARG A 375 9.22 -4.65 16.94
N TYR A 376 10.25 -5.48 16.70
CA TYR A 376 10.05 -6.89 16.40
C TYR A 376 9.36 -7.63 17.56
N ARG A 377 8.18 -8.21 17.27
CA ARG A 377 7.28 -8.87 18.23
C ARG A 377 6.93 -7.98 19.44
N GLN A 378 6.83 -6.65 19.25
CA GLN A 378 6.75 -5.66 20.33
C GLN A 378 5.75 -6.04 21.43
N LEU A 379 4.46 -6.10 21.09
CA LEU A 379 3.37 -6.36 22.05
C LEU A 379 3.60 -7.63 22.88
N ARG A 380 4.01 -8.70 22.21
CA ARG A 380 4.27 -10.02 22.81
C ARG A 380 5.41 -9.96 23.83
N ARG A 381 6.48 -9.24 23.50
CA ARG A 381 7.65 -9.03 24.38
C ARG A 381 7.34 -8.07 25.54
N HIS A 382 6.59 -7.01 25.24
CA HIS A 382 6.13 -6.01 26.19
C HIS A 382 5.29 -6.65 27.29
N MET A 383 4.24 -7.39 26.94
CA MET A 383 3.42 -8.11 27.91
C MET A 383 4.20 -9.19 28.68
N ALA A 384 4.97 -10.03 27.98
CA ALA A 384 5.69 -11.15 28.60
C ALA A 384 6.85 -10.74 29.52
N LYS A 385 7.69 -9.77 29.09
CA LYS A 385 8.91 -9.38 29.81
C LYS A 385 8.77 -8.10 30.63
N GLY A 386 7.81 -7.24 30.30
CA GLY A 386 7.50 -6.06 31.11
C GLY A 386 6.66 -6.42 32.33
N TYR A 387 5.59 -7.20 32.14
CA TYR A 387 4.51 -7.33 33.14
C TYR A 387 4.35 -8.76 33.66
N GLY A 388 5.13 -9.72 33.14
CA GLY A 388 4.99 -11.14 33.50
C GLY A 388 3.72 -11.81 32.94
N CYS A 389 2.96 -11.10 32.09
CA CYS A 389 1.65 -11.49 31.60
C CYS A 389 1.68 -11.84 30.09
N PRO A 390 2.39 -12.91 29.65
CA PRO A 390 2.51 -13.23 28.22
C PRO A 390 1.15 -13.59 27.60
N LEU A 391 1.07 -13.46 26.27
CA LEU A 391 -0.15 -13.72 25.52
C LEU A 391 -0.46 -15.23 25.47
N VAL A 392 -1.74 -15.58 25.55
CA VAL A 392 -2.21 -16.97 25.40
C VAL A 392 -1.88 -17.47 23.98
N GLY A 393 -1.44 -18.72 23.87
CA GLY A 393 -0.98 -19.32 22.61
C GLY A 393 0.38 -18.80 22.10
N ASP A 394 1.14 -18.02 22.89
CA ASP A 394 2.48 -17.59 22.52
C ASP A 394 3.55 -18.66 22.80
N VAL A 395 3.75 -19.56 21.83
CA VAL A 395 4.75 -20.64 21.86
C VAL A 395 6.22 -20.18 22.07
N VAL A 396 6.49 -18.87 22.01
CA VAL A 396 7.85 -18.30 22.21
C VAL A 396 7.98 -17.65 23.59
N PHE A 397 6.98 -16.88 24.02
CA PHE A 397 7.08 -16.05 25.23
C PHE A 397 6.24 -16.54 26.42
N ALA A 398 5.30 -17.47 26.23
CA ALA A 398 4.59 -18.16 27.32
C ALA A 398 5.22 -19.53 27.69
N LYS A 399 6.37 -19.88 27.08
CA LYS A 399 7.03 -21.18 27.26
C LYS A 399 7.39 -21.41 28.73
N GLY A 400 6.71 -22.38 29.35
CA GLY A 400 6.91 -22.77 30.76
C GLY A 400 5.65 -22.64 31.61
N ILE A 401 4.70 -21.76 31.25
CA ILE A 401 3.47 -21.54 32.04
C ILE A 401 2.61 -22.80 32.15
N GLU A 402 2.55 -23.63 31.10
CA GLU A 402 1.89 -24.94 31.13
C GLU A 402 2.43 -25.89 32.22
N LYS A 403 3.66 -25.68 32.74
CA LYS A 403 4.24 -26.45 33.85
C LYS A 403 3.84 -25.95 35.25
N HIS A 404 3.24 -24.77 35.34
CA HIS A 404 2.89 -24.09 36.60
C HIS A 404 1.37 -23.88 36.72
N GLY A 405 0.58 -24.81 36.17
CA GLY A 405 -0.89 -24.70 36.15
C GLY A 405 -1.46 -23.78 35.07
N GLY A 406 -0.75 -23.61 33.95
CA GLY A 406 -1.26 -22.90 32.78
C GLY A 406 -2.42 -23.60 32.07
N LEU A 407 -3.02 -22.91 31.09
CA LEU A 407 -4.18 -23.42 30.34
C LEU A 407 -3.92 -24.76 29.64
N PRO A 408 -4.93 -25.63 29.50
CA PRO A 408 -4.80 -26.90 28.80
C PRO A 408 -4.24 -26.77 27.37
N SER A 409 -3.39 -27.73 26.97
CA SER A 409 -2.68 -27.65 25.69
C SER A 409 -3.59 -27.60 24.44
N HIS A 410 -4.87 -27.97 24.55
CA HIS A 410 -5.82 -27.82 23.45
C HIS A 410 -6.16 -26.34 23.19
N VAL A 411 -6.23 -25.50 24.23
CA VAL A 411 -6.42 -24.04 24.12
C VAL A 411 -5.18 -23.38 23.52
N THR A 412 -3.99 -23.74 23.99
CA THR A 412 -2.73 -23.14 23.50
C THR A 412 -2.44 -23.52 22.03
N LYS A 413 -2.92 -24.68 21.57
CA LYS A 413 -2.90 -25.12 20.16
C LYS A 413 -3.84 -24.33 19.24
N LEU A 414 -4.81 -23.56 19.74
CA LEU A 414 -5.58 -22.60 18.94
C LEU A 414 -4.72 -21.41 18.44
N GLY A 415 -3.45 -21.36 18.82
CA GLY A 415 -2.46 -20.36 18.41
C GLY A 415 -2.64 -19.02 19.10
N LEU A 416 -1.76 -18.07 18.78
CA LEU A 416 -1.65 -16.78 19.47
C LEU A 416 -2.99 -16.01 19.55
N PHE A 417 -3.36 -15.60 20.76
CA PHE A 417 -4.50 -14.73 21.03
C PHE A 417 -4.06 -13.26 20.92
N LEU A 418 -3.78 -12.84 19.68
CA LEU A 418 -3.47 -11.45 19.31
C LEU A 418 -4.11 -11.13 17.96
N CYS A 419 -5.03 -10.18 17.94
CA CYS A 419 -5.71 -9.71 16.75
C CYS A 419 -5.47 -8.20 16.55
N SER A 420 -5.11 -7.77 15.35
CA SER A 420 -5.11 -6.37 14.91
C SER A 420 -6.57 -5.95 14.68
N SER A 421 -7.26 -5.54 15.75
CA SER A 421 -8.72 -5.42 15.81
C SER A 421 -9.27 -4.12 15.22
N ALA A 422 -8.50 -3.02 15.25
CA ALA A 422 -8.87 -1.78 14.58
C ALA A 422 -7.67 -1.02 13.99
N VAL A 423 -7.89 -0.33 12.87
CA VAL A 423 -6.94 0.64 12.29
C VAL A 423 -7.69 1.93 11.92
N GLN A 424 -7.06 3.07 12.19
CA GLN A 424 -7.57 4.39 11.79
C GLN A 424 -6.45 5.22 11.17
N PHE A 425 -6.69 5.75 9.97
CA PHE A 425 -5.71 6.52 9.20
C PHE A 425 -6.37 7.43 8.17
N GLU A 426 -5.58 8.36 7.64
CA GLU A 426 -5.94 9.23 6.52
C GLU A 426 -5.87 8.48 5.20
N HIS A 427 -6.93 8.57 4.41
CA HIS A 427 -7.08 7.89 3.14
C HIS A 427 -6.03 8.38 2.11
N PRO A 428 -5.31 7.49 1.40
CA PRO A 428 -4.13 7.87 0.60
C PRO A 428 -4.44 8.53 -0.76
N TYR A 429 -5.70 8.87 -1.05
CA TYR A 429 -6.10 9.54 -2.28
C TYR A 429 -7.17 10.61 -2.01
N TYR A 430 -8.42 10.20 -1.74
CA TYR A 430 -9.54 11.13 -1.52
C TYR A 430 -9.29 12.16 -0.40
N LYS A 431 -9.45 13.44 -0.75
CA LYS A 431 -9.57 14.55 0.20
C LYS A 431 -11.03 14.88 0.49
N ALA A 432 -11.30 15.52 1.63
CA ALA A 432 -12.65 15.92 2.02
C ALA A 432 -13.31 16.87 1.00
N LEU A 433 -12.54 17.77 0.41
CA LEU A 433 -12.99 18.72 -0.63
C LEU A 433 -13.32 18.05 -1.98
N GLU A 434 -12.76 16.86 -2.25
CA GLU A 434 -12.93 16.13 -3.52
C GLU A 434 -14.12 15.15 -3.43
N CYS A 435 -14.49 14.71 -2.22
CA CYS A 435 -15.75 14.00 -2.00
C CYS A 435 -16.93 14.99 -1.92
N SER A 436 -17.69 15.10 -3.01
CA SER A 436 -19.02 15.74 -3.06
C SER A 436 -20.11 15.06 -2.20
N VAL A 437 -19.70 14.19 -1.28
CA VAL A 437 -20.51 13.44 -0.34
C VAL A 437 -20.36 14.08 1.04
N GLY A 438 -21.28 14.97 1.39
CA GLY A 438 -21.36 15.49 2.75
C GLY A 438 -21.77 14.40 3.75
N GLY A 439 -20.91 14.12 4.73
CA GLY A 439 -21.27 13.38 5.94
C GLY A 439 -20.41 12.14 6.26
N ARG A 440 -20.41 11.78 7.54
CA ARG A 440 -19.84 10.52 8.05
C ARG A 440 -20.64 9.33 7.50
N ARG A 441 -19.99 8.50 6.70
CA ARG A 441 -20.53 7.19 6.28
C ARG A 441 -20.11 6.12 7.26
N GLU A 442 -21.06 5.31 7.69
CA GLU A 442 -20.80 4.06 8.41
C GLU A 442 -21.45 2.91 7.62
N PHE A 443 -20.73 1.81 7.45
CA PHE A 443 -21.25 0.60 6.80
C PHE A 443 -20.61 -0.65 7.39
N LEU A 444 -21.36 -1.75 7.35
CA LEU A 444 -20.88 -3.08 7.70
C LEU A 444 -20.40 -3.79 6.43
N SER A 445 -19.24 -4.43 6.50
CA SER A 445 -18.63 -5.19 5.40
C SER A 445 -17.94 -6.42 5.96
N ASN A 446 -18.42 -7.61 5.58
CA ASN A 446 -17.77 -8.91 5.86
C ASN A 446 -17.28 -9.11 7.32
N GLY A 447 -18.13 -8.82 8.32
CA GLY A 447 -17.78 -8.95 9.75
C GLY A 447 -16.95 -7.80 10.33
N ALA A 448 -16.96 -6.64 9.65
CA ALA A 448 -16.30 -5.42 10.09
C ALA A 448 -17.22 -4.20 10.02
N LYS A 449 -17.00 -3.27 10.95
CA LYS A 449 -17.55 -1.91 10.94
C LYS A 449 -16.54 -0.96 10.32
N ILE A 450 -16.95 -0.24 9.28
CA ILE A 450 -16.11 0.75 8.58
C ILE A 450 -16.79 2.10 8.69
N MET A 451 -16.02 3.10 9.13
CA MET A 451 -16.42 4.50 9.20
C MET A 451 -15.49 5.32 8.31
N VAL A 452 -16.06 6.11 7.42
CA VAL A 452 -15.35 7.07 6.57
C VAL A 452 -15.94 8.46 6.84
N TYR A 453 -15.11 9.42 7.23
CA TYR A 453 -15.56 10.76 7.59
C TYR A 453 -14.50 11.83 7.28
N PRO A 454 -14.92 13.07 6.95
CA PRO A 454 -13.99 14.19 6.80
C PRO A 454 -13.46 14.68 8.15
N ASP A 455 -12.20 15.10 8.18
CA ASP A 455 -11.50 15.73 9.30
C ASP A 455 -10.60 16.85 8.75
N GLY A 456 -11.12 18.07 8.73
CA GLY A 456 -10.57 19.16 7.89
C GLY A 456 -10.56 18.76 6.42
N ASP A 457 -9.44 18.97 5.72
CA ASP A 457 -9.26 18.60 4.31
C ASP A 457 -9.12 17.07 4.07
N LYS A 458 -9.06 16.27 5.14
CA LYS A 458 -8.69 14.84 5.10
C LYS A 458 -9.91 13.95 5.12
N MET A 459 -9.87 12.81 4.43
CA MET A 459 -10.81 11.72 4.68
C MET A 459 -10.17 10.69 5.61
N ILE A 460 -10.75 10.48 6.78
CA ILE A 460 -10.31 9.47 7.74
C ILE A 460 -11.10 8.18 7.52
N LEU A 461 -10.38 7.07 7.43
CA LEU A 461 -10.92 5.72 7.40
C LEU A 461 -10.60 5.04 8.74
N HIS A 462 -11.63 4.62 9.46
CA HIS A 462 -11.54 3.78 10.65
C HIS A 462 -12.23 2.44 10.35
N ALA A 463 -11.47 1.34 10.39
CA ALA A 463 -12.00 -0.01 10.22
C ALA A 463 -11.77 -0.83 11.49
N THR A 464 -12.81 -1.56 11.92
CA THR A 464 -12.83 -2.41 13.12
C THR A 464 -13.45 -3.76 12.78
N ILE A 465 -12.82 -4.86 13.20
CA ILE A 465 -13.33 -6.23 13.01
C ILE A 465 -13.81 -6.85 14.32
N GLU A 466 -14.75 -7.78 14.20
CA GLU A 466 -15.04 -8.76 15.24
C GLU A 466 -13.81 -9.62 15.56
N LEU A 467 -13.71 -10.11 16.81
CA LEU A 467 -12.60 -10.95 17.24
C LEU A 467 -12.76 -12.37 16.68
N PRO A 468 -11.66 -13.08 16.34
CA PRO A 468 -11.73 -14.47 15.90
C PRO A 468 -12.44 -15.35 16.96
N GLN A 469 -13.38 -16.19 16.54
CA GLN A 469 -14.29 -16.99 17.41
C GLN A 469 -13.62 -17.65 18.63
N LYS A 470 -12.35 -18.08 18.52
CA LYS A 470 -11.59 -18.64 19.65
C LYS A 470 -11.47 -17.70 20.86
N PHE A 471 -11.52 -16.37 20.68
CA PHE A 471 -11.50 -15.40 21.78
C PHE A 471 -12.76 -15.55 22.63
N GLU A 472 -13.95 -15.60 22.01
CA GLU A 472 -15.19 -15.89 22.73
C GLU A 472 -15.18 -17.28 23.36
N ALA A 473 -14.65 -18.29 22.66
CA ALA A 473 -14.58 -19.66 23.15
C ALA A 473 -13.58 -19.88 24.32
N LEU A 474 -12.86 -18.83 24.74
CA LEU A 474 -12.02 -18.81 25.96
C LEU A 474 -12.58 -17.87 27.05
N MET A 475 -13.56 -17.02 26.71
CA MET A 475 -14.32 -16.19 27.66
C MET A 475 -15.61 -16.87 28.14
N LYS A 476 -16.07 -17.89 27.41
CA LYS A 476 -17.13 -18.84 27.77
C LYS A 476 -16.54 -20.04 28.52
#